data_AF-A0A447CS45-F1
#
_entry.id   AF-A0A447CS45-F1
#
_cell.length_a   1.000
_cell.length_b   1.000
_cell.length_c   1.000
_cell.angle_alpha   90.00
_cell.angle_beta   90.00
_cell.angle_gamma   90.00
#
_symmetry.space_group_name_H-M   'P 1'
#
loop_
_entity.id
_entity.type
_entity.pdbx_description
1 polymer ?
#
loop_
_entity_poly.entity_id
_entity_poly.type
_entity_poly.pdbx_seq_one_letter_code
_entity_poly.pdbx_strand_id
1 'polypeptide(L)'
;MVRHLAVELDASTEQQEKLRTIVRAAVKDVLPVREKMRAARGQARDLLLAQTVDRAGIEKLRAEQMALADATSKRVAQALGDAAEVLTPEQRRKLEDRMSSFGLMRGFWRG
;
A
#
# COMPACT_ATOMS: atom_id res chain seq x y z
N MET A 1 7.73 -0.94 -13.67
CA MET A 1 6.27 -1.04 -13.51
C MET A 1 5.51 0.16 -14.07
N VAL A 2 5.63 1.39 -13.52
CA VAL A 2 4.88 2.57 -14.03
C VAL A 2 5.09 2.84 -15.53
N ARG A 3 6.32 2.65 -16.03
CA ARG A 3 6.66 2.87 -17.44
C ARG A 3 6.00 1.87 -18.39
N HIS A 4 5.76 0.62 -17.97
CA HIS A 4 5.07 -0.37 -18.80
C HIS A 4 3.55 -0.13 -18.80
N LEU A 5 2.98 0.18 -17.62
CA LEU A 5 1.55 0.48 -17.50
C LEU A 5 1.14 1.75 -18.26
N ALA A 6 1.95 2.82 -18.21
CA ALA A 6 1.60 4.09 -18.85
C ALA A 6 1.67 4.01 -20.39
N VAL A 7 2.56 3.19 -20.95
CA VAL A 7 2.65 2.96 -22.40
C VAL A 7 1.46 2.14 -22.90
N GLU A 8 1.00 1.15 -22.13
CA GLU A 8 -0.17 0.33 -22.47
C GLU A 8 -1.50 1.09 -22.37
N LEU A 9 -1.54 2.20 -21.61
CA LEU A 9 -2.72 3.04 -21.44
C LEU A 9 -2.82 4.18 -22.48
N ASP A 10 -1.90 4.24 -23.45
CA ASP A 10 -1.75 5.39 -24.35
C ASP A 10 -1.67 6.72 -23.59
N ALA A 11 -1.04 6.72 -22.41
CA ALA A 11 -0.92 7.92 -21.59
C ALA A 11 0.06 8.91 -22.23
N SER A 12 -0.36 10.16 -22.37
CA SER A 12 0.49 11.23 -22.88
C SER A 12 1.72 11.40 -21.98
N THR A 13 2.82 11.96 -22.52
CA THR A 13 4.06 12.17 -21.76
C THR A 13 3.81 12.89 -20.42
N GLU A 14 2.93 13.90 -20.43
CA GLU A 14 2.53 14.64 -19.24
C GLU A 14 1.78 13.75 -18.22
N GLN A 15 0.85 12.91 -18.68
CA GLN A 15 0.16 11.94 -17.82
C GLN A 15 1.16 10.94 -17.22
N GLN A 16 2.14 10.47 -17.98
CA GLN A 16 3.16 9.54 -17.47
C GLN A 16 4.00 10.18 -16.35
N GLU A 17 4.35 11.45 -16.49
CA GLU A 17 5.12 12.19 -15.48
C GLU A 17 4.31 12.40 -14.19
N LYS A 18 3.04 12.81 -14.31
CA LYS A 18 2.11 12.94 -13.18
C LYS A 18 1.94 11.60 -12.44
N LEU A 19 1.70 10.52 -13.16
CA LEU A 19 1.59 9.18 -12.59
C LEU A 19 2.88 8.72 -11.91
N ARG A 20 4.05 8.99 -12.49
CA ARG A 20 5.34 8.68 -11.84
C ARG A 20 5.51 9.43 -10.53
N THR A 21 5.10 10.70 -10.47
CA THR A 21 5.17 11.51 -9.25
C THR A 21 4.27 10.93 -8.17
N ILE A 22 3.01 10.62 -8.49
CA ILE A 22 2.05 10.00 -7.56
C ILE A 22 2.59 8.67 -7.02
N VAL A 23 3.07 7.79 -7.90
CA VAL A 23 3.61 6.49 -7.48
C VAL A 23 4.87 6.63 -6.64
N ARG A 24 5.80 7.55 -6.99
CA ARG A 24 7.00 7.79 -6.18
C ARG A 24 6.65 8.24 -4.77
N ALA A 25 5.69 9.16 -4.64
CA ALA A 25 5.22 9.61 -3.35
C ALA A 25 4.59 8.45 -2.56
N ALA A 26 3.70 7.66 -3.18
CA ALA A 26 3.06 6.53 -2.52
C ALA A 26 4.07 5.47 -2.07
N VAL A 27 5.06 5.16 -2.90
CA VAL A 27 6.15 4.23 -2.56
C VAL A 27 6.96 4.76 -1.38
N LYS A 28 7.33 6.04 -1.38
CA LYS A 28 8.08 6.65 -0.26
C LYS A 28 7.34 6.49 1.08
N ASP A 29 6.03 6.63 1.07
CA ASP A 29 5.21 6.55 2.27
C ASP A 29 4.98 5.09 2.74
N VAL A 30 4.93 4.14 1.80
CA VAL A 30 4.68 2.72 2.09
C VAL A 30 5.98 1.93 2.39
N LEU A 31 7.14 2.33 1.85
CA LEU A 31 8.41 1.63 2.07
C LEU A 31 8.74 1.37 3.55
N PRO A 32 8.61 2.34 4.46
CA PRO A 32 8.91 2.14 5.88
C PRO A 32 7.97 1.14 6.58
N VAL A 33 6.78 0.88 6.02
CA VAL A 33 5.79 -0.03 6.62
C VAL A 33 6.36 -1.45 6.72
N ARG A 34 7.17 -1.89 5.75
CA ARG A 34 7.78 -3.23 5.78
C ARG A 34 8.68 -3.43 7.01
N GLU A 35 9.48 -2.43 7.36
CA GLU A 35 10.38 -2.48 8.51
C GLU A 35 9.59 -2.46 9.82
N LYS A 36 8.57 -1.59 9.91
CA LYS A 36 7.65 -1.55 11.06
C LYS A 36 6.94 -2.89 11.28
N MET A 37 6.44 -3.51 10.22
CA MET A 37 5.82 -4.83 10.29
C MET A 37 6.81 -5.94 10.68
N ARG A 38 8.10 -5.81 10.35
CA ARG A 38 9.13 -6.75 10.82
C ARG A 38 9.40 -6.58 12.31
N ALA A 39 9.53 -5.34 12.78
CA ALA A 39 9.72 -5.02 14.19
C ALA A 39 8.54 -5.49 15.05
N ALA A 40 7.31 -5.23 14.59
CA ALA A 40 6.08 -5.67 15.28
C ALA A 40 6.00 -7.20 15.43
N ARG A 41 6.46 -7.98 14.44
CA ARG A 41 6.54 -9.44 14.57
C ARG A 41 7.54 -9.87 15.64
N GLY A 42 8.66 -9.17 15.78
CA GLY A 42 9.62 -9.39 16.86
C GLY A 42 9.00 -9.12 18.23
N GLN A 43 8.37 -7.96 18.39
CA GLN A 43 7.68 -7.58 19.63
C GLN A 43 6.56 -8.56 20.00
N ALA A 44 5.76 -9.01 19.02
CA ALA A 44 4.72 -10.02 19.25
C ALA A 44 5.32 -11.31 19.80
N ARG A 45 6.42 -11.78 19.22
CA ARG A 45 7.12 -12.98 19.68
C ARG A 45 7.62 -12.81 21.12
N ASP A 46 8.21 -11.66 21.44
CA ASP A 46 8.77 -11.43 22.77
C ASP A 46 7.66 -11.34 23.84
N LEU A 47 6.53 -10.71 23.53
CA LEU A 47 5.34 -10.65 24.42
C LEU A 47 4.74 -12.04 24.68
N LEU A 48 4.72 -12.92 23.67
CA LEU A 48 4.13 -14.26 23.77
C LEU A 48 5.06 -15.27 24.47
N LEU A 49 6.37 -15.08 24.38
CA LEU A 49 7.37 -15.97 24.98
C LEU A 49 7.89 -15.48 26.34
N ALA A 50 7.39 -14.34 26.83
CA ALA A 50 7.72 -13.81 28.15
C ALA A 50 7.31 -14.79 29.26
N GLN A 51 8.05 -14.79 30.37
CA GLN A 51 7.76 -15.64 31.54
C GLN A 51 6.35 -15.41 32.10
N THR A 52 5.87 -14.17 32.05
CA THR A 52 4.49 -13.80 32.37
C THR A 52 3.88 -13.11 31.15
N VAL A 53 2.66 -13.49 30.79
CA VAL A 53 1.96 -12.93 29.64
C VAL A 53 1.45 -11.52 29.94
N ASP A 54 2.01 -10.52 29.28
CA ASP A 54 1.51 -9.14 29.30
C ASP A 54 0.36 -8.97 28.29
N ARG A 55 -0.88 -9.11 28.80
CA ARG A 55 -2.10 -8.93 28.00
C ARG A 55 -2.27 -7.50 27.50
N ALA A 56 -1.85 -6.50 28.28
CA ALA A 56 -1.99 -5.10 27.89
C ALA A 56 -0.99 -4.74 26.78
N GLY A 57 0.23 -5.25 26.85
CA GLY A 57 1.23 -5.13 25.78
C GLY A 57 0.77 -5.75 24.46
N ILE A 58 0.11 -6.92 24.51
CA ILE A 58 -0.46 -7.56 23.31
C ILE A 58 -1.56 -6.68 22.69
N GLU A 59 -2.49 -6.16 23.50
CA GLU A 59 -3.57 -5.31 22.99
C GLU A 59 -3.03 -3.99 22.41
N LYS A 60 -2.03 -3.39 23.06
CA LYS A 60 -1.34 -2.21 22.53
C LYS A 60 -0.71 -2.49 21.17
N LEU A 61 0.02 -3.60 21.03
CA LEU A 61 0.63 -3.98 19.75
C LEU A 61 -0.42 -4.21 18.67
N ARG A 62 -1.54 -4.85 18.99
CA ARG A 62 -2.67 -5.03 18.05
C ARG A 62 -3.21 -3.68 17.57
N ALA A 63 -3.42 -2.73 18.48
CA ALA A 63 -3.93 -1.40 18.16
C ALA A 63 -2.95 -0.62 17.26
N GLU A 64 -1.65 -0.64 17.57
CA GLU A 64 -0.61 0.00 16.76
C GLU A 64 -0.55 -0.57 15.33
N GLN A 65 -0.67 -1.89 15.21
CA GLN A 65 -0.70 -2.57 13.90
C GLN A 65 -1.93 -2.20 13.09
N MET A 66 -3.10 -2.05 13.73
CA MET A 66 -4.32 -1.60 13.06
C MET A 66 -4.18 -0.16 12.56
N ALA A 67 -3.64 0.74 13.39
CA ALA A 67 -3.40 2.12 13.01
C ALA A 67 -2.42 2.24 11.83
N LEU A 68 -1.36 1.41 11.83
CA LEU A 68 -0.41 1.35 10.72
C LEU A 68 -1.08 0.85 9.42
N ALA A 69 -1.93 -0.19 9.53
CA ALA A 69 -2.67 -0.72 8.39
C ALA A 69 -3.64 0.31 7.81
N ASP A 70 -4.40 1.03 8.65
CA ASP A 70 -5.32 2.09 8.24
C ASP A 70 -4.59 3.25 7.54
N ALA A 71 -3.50 3.76 8.13
CA ALA A 71 -2.73 4.83 7.52
C ALA A 71 -2.15 4.41 6.15
N THR A 72 -1.69 3.17 6.04
CA THR A 72 -1.13 2.62 4.80
C THR A 72 -2.22 2.44 3.74
N SER A 73 -3.37 1.87 4.10
CA SER A 73 -4.47 1.63 3.16
C SER A 73 -5.04 2.95 2.64
N LYS A 74 -5.22 3.95 3.51
CA LYS A 74 -5.64 5.30 3.16
C LYS A 74 -4.69 5.94 2.14
N ARG A 75 -3.38 5.83 2.37
CA ARG A 75 -2.38 6.41 1.47
C ARG A 75 -2.41 5.79 0.08
N VAL A 76 -2.60 4.47 0.01
CA VAL A 76 -2.73 3.74 -1.26
C VAL A 76 -4.03 4.13 -1.97
N ALA A 77 -5.15 4.19 -1.25
CA ALA A 77 -6.43 4.61 -1.81
C ALA A 77 -6.38 6.03 -2.41
N GLN A 78 -5.75 6.97 -1.71
CA GLN A 78 -5.50 8.32 -2.22
C GLN A 78 -4.66 8.30 -3.49
N ALA A 79 -3.55 7.56 -3.51
CA ALA A 79 -2.72 7.45 -4.71
C ALA A 79 -3.47 6.87 -5.92
N LEU A 80 -4.38 5.93 -5.69
CA LEU A 80 -5.22 5.37 -6.75
C LEU A 80 -6.24 6.40 -7.25
N GLY A 81 -6.84 7.19 -6.35
CA GLY A 81 -7.71 8.31 -6.70
C GLY A 81 -6.98 9.36 -7.54
N ASP A 82 -5.83 9.84 -7.05
CA ASP A 82 -5.00 10.82 -7.76
C ASP A 82 -4.60 10.31 -9.16
N ALA A 83 -4.22 9.03 -9.27
CA ALA A 83 -3.85 8.42 -10.55
C ALA A 83 -5.06 8.29 -11.49
N ALA A 84 -6.24 7.99 -10.95
CA ALA A 84 -7.47 7.91 -11.72
C ALA A 84 -7.86 9.27 -12.29
N GLU A 85 -7.67 10.36 -11.54
CA GLU A 85 -7.96 11.73 -12.00
C GLU A 85 -7.03 12.20 -13.14
N VAL A 86 -5.80 11.69 -13.20
CA VAL A 86 -4.85 11.99 -14.29
C VAL A 86 -5.27 11.31 -15.60
N LEU A 87 -5.95 10.16 -15.53
CA LEU A 87 -6.35 9.36 -16.68
C LEU A 87 -7.75 9.74 -17.18
N THR A 88 -8.00 9.59 -18.48
CA THR A 88 -9.37 9.73 -19.01
C THR A 88 -10.24 8.53 -18.60
N PRO A 89 -11.58 8.67 -18.60
CA PRO A 89 -12.49 7.54 -18.34
C PRO A 89 -12.20 6.31 -19.23
N GLU A 90 -11.86 6.52 -20.50
CA GLU A 90 -11.54 5.48 -21.48
C GLU A 90 -10.23 4.78 -21.11
N GLN A 91 -9.20 5.54 -20.71
CA GLN A 91 -7.94 4.98 -20.24
C GLN A 91 -8.13 4.17 -18.94
N ARG A 92 -9.00 4.62 -18.02
CA ARG A 92 -9.32 3.87 -16.80
C ARG A 92 -10.02 2.55 -17.09
N ARG A 93 -10.91 2.48 -18.10
CA ARG A 93 -11.56 1.22 -18.49
C ARG A 93 -10.57 0.17 -18.98
N LYS A 94 -9.47 0.58 -19.63
CA LYS A 94 -8.38 -0.34 -20.02
C LYS A 94 -7.69 -1.03 -18.83
N LEU A 95 -7.96 -0.61 -17.59
CA LEU A 95 -7.43 -1.23 -16.37
C LEU A 95 -8.26 -2.43 -15.86
N GLU A 96 -9.45 -2.70 -16.43
CA GLU A 96 -10.37 -3.78 -15.99
C GLU A 96 -9.66 -5.13 -15.81
N ASP A 97 -8.88 -5.56 -16.80
CA ASP A 97 -8.19 -6.86 -16.79
C ASP A 97 -6.95 -6.90 -15.88
N ARG A 98 -6.51 -5.75 -15.36
CA ARG A 98 -5.18 -5.58 -14.73
C ARG A 98 -5.24 -5.21 -13.26
N MET A 99 -6.39 -4.82 -12.70
CA MET A 99 -6.52 -4.47 -11.27
C MET A 99 -6.10 -5.60 -10.32
N SER A 100 -6.15 -6.86 -10.76
CA SER A 100 -5.61 -8.03 -10.06
C SER A 100 -4.09 -7.99 -9.81
N SER A 101 -3.37 -7.14 -10.57
CA SER A 101 -1.91 -7.01 -10.57
C SER A 101 -1.38 -5.98 -9.56
N PHE A 102 -2.25 -5.14 -8.98
CA PHE A 102 -1.84 -4.21 -7.92
C PHE A 102 -1.56 -5.02 -6.64
N GLY A 103 -0.32 -5.50 -6.53
CA GLY A 103 0.15 -6.37 -5.45
C GLY A 103 -0.06 -5.83 -4.02
N LEU A 104 -0.35 -4.53 -3.87
CA LEU A 104 -0.76 -3.91 -2.61
C LEU A 104 -2.12 -4.43 -2.10
N MET A 105 -3.09 -4.68 -2.97
CA MET A 105 -4.39 -5.27 -2.59
C MET A 105 -4.29 -6.78 -2.39
N ARG A 106 -3.43 -7.46 -3.15
CA ARG A 106 -3.32 -8.93 -3.11
C ARG A 106 -2.78 -9.46 -1.77
N GLY A 107 -1.95 -8.67 -1.09
CA GLY A 107 -1.46 -8.98 0.27
C GLY A 107 -2.46 -8.65 1.39
N PHE A 108 -3.35 -7.67 1.17
CA PHE A 108 -4.37 -7.27 2.14
C PHE A 108 -5.59 -8.21 2.13
N TRP A 109 -5.91 -8.83 0.99
CA TRP A 109 -7.08 -9.70 0.80
C TRP A 109 -6.81 -11.21 0.92
N ARG A 110 -5.55 -11.64 1.13
CA ARG A 110 -5.16 -13.04 1.35
C ARG A 110 -4.58 -13.31 2.74
N GLY A 111 -4.85 -12.43 3.70
CA GLY A 111 -4.53 -12.59 5.12
C GLY A 111 -5.75 -13.01 5.89
#